data_AF-A0A7Y5BL86-F1
#
_entry.id   AF-A0A7Y5BL86-F1
#
_cell.length_a   1.000
_cell.length_b   1.000
_cell.length_c   1.000
_cell.angle_alpha   90.00
_cell.angle_beta   90.00
_cell.angle_gamma   90.00
#
_symmetry.space_group_name_H-M   'P 1'
#
loop_
_entity.id
_entity.type
_entity.pdbx_description
1 polymer ?
#
loop_
_entity_poly.entity_id
_entity_poly.type
_entity_poly.pdbx_seq_one_letter_code
_entity_poly.pdbx_strand_id
1 'polypeptide(L)'
;MKYLCICFIVFLANCSTALFREKPGTPEYWKFSERVFIDFYGSESKREDAFSALEKKCNSTSKLEALSCYNLSVLYFYSKKINESYKFAKKAVLKNPKDELYLDMLRQAAIELQDTEALQNDYPGEENEIASSFTKLSIYCKNNNEKSALLEFEFLISRGYITKEILHSPQYENCLSKDSLKMISHNVKNAKINYKNFFLKEKKDSHEFSPVWDTVSYLDTTQPNLREPPKKNLTKHWLNFRKSISSEDYTTAKETLKLFFEEIQNGLVKDKKHKHLYHSINKAARLLIEQDKFFEKFKNLTKEL
;
A
#
# COMPACT_ATOMS: atom_id res chain seq x y z
N MET A 1 15.02 0.00 18.78
CA MET A 1 14.93 0.51 17.39
C MET A 1 14.74 -0.67 16.45
N LYS A 2 13.51 -1.01 16.10
CA LYS A 2 13.17 -2.06 15.14
C LYS A 2 12.09 -1.48 14.24
N TYR A 3 12.46 -0.84 13.14
CA TYR A 3 11.67 -0.69 11.89
C TYR A 3 12.60 -0.05 10.86
N LEU A 4 13.37 -0.90 10.18
CA LEU A 4 14.16 -0.54 9.00
C LEU A 4 14.04 -1.71 8.02
N CYS A 5 12.96 -1.69 7.24
CA CYS A 5 12.80 -2.49 6.02
C CYS A 5 12.49 -1.45 4.93
N ILE A 6 13.50 -0.92 4.23
CA ILE A 6 14.01 -1.47 2.97
C ILE A 6 12.86 -1.76 2.00
N CYS A 7 12.68 -0.86 1.04
CA CYS A 7 12.18 -1.18 -0.29
C CYS A 7 13.09 -0.48 -1.31
N PHE A 8 13.98 -1.26 -1.90
CA PHE A 8 14.83 -0.94 -3.04
C PHE A 8 14.33 -1.75 -4.25
N ILE A 9 14.82 -1.39 -5.44
CA ILE A 9 14.71 -2.01 -6.79
C ILE A 9 13.70 -1.23 -7.69
N VAL A 10 14.10 -0.58 -8.79
CA VAL A 10 14.59 -1.13 -10.09
C VAL A 10 15.62 -0.21 -10.80
N PHE A 11 16.45 -0.84 -11.65
CA PHE A 11 17.71 -0.44 -12.31
C PHE A 11 17.62 0.24 -13.70
N LEU A 12 18.74 0.93 -14.05
CA LEU A 12 19.40 1.24 -15.37
C LEU A 12 19.04 2.46 -16.26
N ALA A 13 20.10 3.25 -16.50
CA ALA A 13 20.56 3.91 -17.76
C ALA A 13 20.56 5.47 -17.88
N ASN A 14 21.79 5.95 -18.13
CA ASN A 14 22.32 7.08 -18.93
C ASN A 14 21.98 8.57 -18.70
N CYS A 15 23.04 9.35 -18.93
CA CYS A 15 23.24 10.81 -18.90
C CYS A 15 22.25 11.61 -19.76
N SER A 16 21.91 12.81 -19.30
CA SER A 16 22.39 14.11 -19.80
C SER A 16 21.44 15.24 -19.40
N THR A 17 22.02 16.41 -19.20
CA THR A 17 21.42 17.65 -18.73
C THR A 17 20.39 18.21 -19.70
N ALA A 18 19.12 18.28 -19.31
CA ALA A 18 18.16 19.25 -19.85
C ALA A 18 17.02 19.48 -18.84
N LEU A 19 16.73 20.74 -18.53
CA LEU A 19 15.52 21.16 -17.81
C LEU A 19 14.28 20.67 -18.58
N PHE A 20 13.64 19.62 -18.09
CA PHE A 20 12.29 19.26 -18.53
C PHE A 20 11.34 19.26 -17.34
N ARG A 21 10.13 19.78 -17.52
CA ARG A 21 9.04 19.62 -16.57
C ARG A 21 8.66 18.14 -16.57
N GLU A 22 9.16 17.41 -15.58
CA GLU A 22 9.03 15.95 -15.46
C GLU A 22 7.58 15.57 -15.12
N LYS A 23 7.03 14.60 -15.87
CA LYS A 23 5.70 14.02 -15.57
C LYS A 23 5.86 12.86 -14.55
N PRO A 24 4.88 12.58 -13.68
CA PRO A 24 4.89 11.46 -12.76
C PRO A 24 4.97 10.16 -13.56
N GLY A 25 5.74 9.20 -13.06
CA GLY A 25 5.98 7.93 -13.75
C GLY A 25 7.07 7.96 -14.83
N THR A 26 7.69 9.12 -15.09
CA THR A 26 8.88 9.19 -15.96
C THR A 26 10.15 8.78 -15.20
N PRO A 27 11.15 8.18 -15.88
CA PRO A 27 12.43 7.85 -15.26
C PRO A 27 13.09 9.04 -14.55
N GLU A 28 12.94 10.23 -15.09
CA GLU A 28 13.49 11.48 -14.54
C GLU A 28 12.83 11.84 -13.20
N TYR A 29 11.51 11.69 -13.11
CA TYR A 29 10.76 11.88 -11.88
C TYR A 29 11.19 10.92 -10.76
N TRP A 30 11.45 9.66 -11.12
CA TRP A 30 11.95 8.65 -10.18
C TRP A 30 13.38 8.96 -9.73
N LYS A 31 14.26 9.36 -10.65
CA LYS A 31 15.64 9.81 -10.34
C LYS A 31 15.64 11.02 -9.39
N PHE A 32 14.73 11.97 -9.58
CA PHE A 32 14.56 13.10 -8.66
C PHE A 32 14.14 12.62 -7.27
N SER A 33 13.11 11.79 -7.19
CA SER A 33 12.57 11.30 -5.92
C SER A 33 13.62 10.50 -5.15
N GLU A 34 14.35 9.62 -5.84
CA GLU A 34 15.46 8.84 -5.29
C GLU A 34 16.56 9.74 -4.74
N ARG A 35 16.99 10.75 -5.51
CA ARG A 35 18.01 11.71 -5.05
C ARG A 35 17.59 12.44 -3.77
N VAL A 36 16.36 12.95 -3.74
CA VAL A 36 15.80 13.64 -2.57
C VAL A 36 15.81 12.73 -1.34
N PHE A 37 15.42 11.45 -1.48
CA PHE A 37 15.47 10.50 -0.38
C PHE A 37 16.90 10.24 0.11
N ILE A 38 17.85 10.04 -0.80
CA ILE A 38 19.26 9.83 -0.46
C ILE A 38 19.83 11.06 0.27
N ASP A 39 19.57 12.25 -0.26
CA ASP A 39 20.11 13.50 0.28
C ASP A 39 19.48 13.84 1.64
N PHE A 40 18.20 13.54 1.86
CA PHE A 40 17.55 13.72 3.17
C PHE A 40 18.23 12.94 4.30
N TYR A 41 18.62 11.68 4.04
CA TYR A 41 19.34 10.83 5.00
C TYR A 41 20.87 11.05 4.98
N GLY A 42 21.36 12.00 4.18
CA GLY A 42 22.75 12.41 4.12
C GLY A 42 23.16 13.35 5.26
N SER A 43 24.17 14.18 4.98
CA SER A 43 24.61 15.25 5.89
C SER A 43 23.54 16.34 6.04
N GLU A 44 23.70 17.22 7.03
CA GLU A 44 22.78 18.34 7.27
C GLU A 44 22.61 19.23 6.03
N SER A 45 23.71 19.60 5.38
CA SER A 45 23.68 20.36 4.12
C SER A 45 22.93 19.63 3.00
N LYS A 46 23.13 18.32 2.83
CA LYS A 46 22.37 17.55 1.82
C LYS A 46 20.89 17.48 2.14
N ARG A 47 20.56 17.41 3.44
CA ARG A 47 19.17 17.44 3.89
C ARG A 47 18.51 18.77 3.53
N GLU A 48 19.18 19.89 3.75
CA GLU A 48 18.70 21.23 3.36
C GLU A 48 18.50 21.36 1.85
N ASP A 49 19.42 20.80 1.05
CA ASP A 49 19.28 20.75 -0.40
C ASP A 49 18.04 19.94 -0.81
N ALA A 50 17.78 18.80 -0.16
CA ALA A 50 16.60 17.98 -0.40
C ALA A 50 15.30 18.71 -0.09
N PHE A 51 15.23 19.42 1.05
CA PHE A 51 14.08 20.27 1.41
C PHE A 51 13.85 21.38 0.36
N SER A 52 14.92 22.08 -0.04
CA SER A 52 14.86 23.16 -1.03
C SER A 52 14.40 22.67 -2.40
N ALA A 53 14.89 21.51 -2.83
CA ALA A 53 14.51 20.89 -4.09
C ALA A 53 13.03 20.48 -4.12
N LEU A 54 12.54 19.87 -3.04
CA LEU A 54 11.12 19.52 -2.86
C LEU A 54 10.23 20.76 -2.83
N GLU A 55 10.63 21.79 -2.07
CA GLU A 55 9.84 23.02 -1.96
C GLU A 55 9.70 23.71 -3.31
N LYS A 56 10.79 23.79 -4.10
CA LYS A 56 10.76 24.34 -5.45
C LYS A 56 9.78 23.57 -6.36
N LYS A 57 9.79 22.24 -6.34
CA LYS A 57 8.85 21.43 -7.14
C LYS A 57 7.41 21.57 -6.66
N CYS A 58 7.18 21.49 -5.35
CA CYS A 58 5.85 21.63 -4.76
C CYS A 58 5.20 22.99 -5.09
N ASN A 59 5.99 24.07 -5.05
CA ASN A 59 5.52 25.43 -5.36
C ASN A 59 5.22 25.66 -6.85
N SER A 60 5.57 24.73 -7.74
CA SER A 60 5.14 24.82 -9.13
C SER A 60 3.61 24.76 -9.25
N THR A 61 3.05 25.30 -10.33
CA THR A 61 1.61 25.25 -10.60
C THR A 61 1.12 23.87 -11.07
N SER A 62 2.04 22.94 -11.35
CA SER A 62 1.72 21.61 -11.86
C SER A 62 0.99 20.76 -10.82
N LYS A 63 -0.15 20.18 -11.19
CA LYS A 63 -0.87 19.18 -10.36
C LYS A 63 -0.05 17.89 -10.18
N LEU A 64 0.87 17.63 -11.10
CA LEU A 64 1.74 16.45 -11.10
C LEU A 64 2.78 16.46 -9.96
N GLU A 65 2.98 17.60 -9.32
CA GLU A 65 3.92 17.75 -8.21
C GLU A 65 3.28 17.57 -6.83
N ALA A 66 2.06 17.02 -6.77
CA ALA A 66 1.36 16.74 -5.51
C ALA A 66 2.20 15.84 -4.58
N LEU A 67 2.85 14.81 -5.12
CA LEU A 67 3.72 13.92 -4.35
C LEU A 67 4.96 14.65 -3.78
N SER A 68 5.49 15.67 -4.48
CA SER A 68 6.60 16.48 -3.95
C SER A 68 6.12 17.30 -2.73
N CYS A 69 4.90 17.84 -2.77
CA CYS A 69 4.28 18.49 -1.62
C CYS A 69 4.02 17.53 -0.46
N TYR A 70 3.54 16.32 -0.76
CA TYR A 70 3.31 15.28 0.23
C TYR A 70 4.61 14.85 0.91
N ASN A 71 5.65 14.52 0.14
CA ASN A 71 6.95 14.13 0.69
C ASN A 71 7.49 15.23 1.60
N LEU A 72 7.44 16.48 1.15
CA LEU A 72 7.86 17.62 1.96
C LEU A 72 7.08 17.73 3.28
N SER A 73 5.76 17.52 3.24
CA SER A 73 4.91 17.50 4.43
C SER A 73 5.31 16.41 5.42
N VAL A 74 5.59 15.19 4.94
CA VAL A 74 6.06 14.06 5.74
C VAL A 74 7.37 14.39 6.44
N LEU A 75 8.33 14.97 5.70
CA LEU A 75 9.64 15.34 6.27
C LEU A 75 9.49 16.38 7.38
N TYR A 76 8.65 17.40 7.18
CA TYR A 76 8.36 18.40 8.21
C TYR A 76 7.64 17.81 9.42
N PHE A 77 6.71 16.88 9.21
CA PHE A 77 5.98 16.20 10.29
C PHE A 77 6.94 15.47 11.23
N TYR A 78 7.81 14.63 10.67
CA TYR A 78 8.81 13.89 11.45
C TYR A 78 9.87 14.80 12.06
N SER A 79 10.14 15.96 11.45
CA SER A 79 11.00 17.01 12.02
C SER A 79 10.31 17.87 13.08
N LYS A 80 9.08 17.53 13.49
CA LYS A 80 8.25 18.28 14.47
C LYS A 80 7.92 19.71 14.07
N LYS A 81 8.02 20.03 12.78
CA LYS A 81 7.62 21.31 12.17
C LYS A 81 6.19 21.19 11.64
N ILE A 82 5.23 21.12 12.57
CA ILE A 82 3.84 20.71 12.24
C ILE A 82 3.12 21.76 11.37
N ASN A 83 3.37 23.05 11.59
CA ASN A 83 2.78 24.13 10.77
C ASN A 83 3.19 24.01 9.30
N GLU A 84 4.47 23.75 9.04
CA GLU A 84 5.02 23.54 7.71
C GLU A 84 4.48 22.26 7.10
N SER A 85 4.42 21.18 7.89
CA SER A 85 3.81 19.93 7.47
C SER A 85 2.37 20.13 7.00
N TYR A 86 1.54 20.80 7.80
CA TYR A 86 0.16 21.12 7.48
C TYR A 86 0.04 21.95 6.18
N LYS A 87 0.84 23.02 6.07
CA LYS A 87 0.89 23.90 4.88
C LYS A 87 1.14 23.10 3.60
N PHE A 88 2.11 22.18 3.62
CA PHE A 88 2.47 21.39 2.44
C PHE A 88 1.52 20.20 2.19
N ALA A 89 0.94 19.61 3.24
CA ALA A 89 -0.13 18.61 3.10
C ALA A 89 -1.34 19.22 2.40
N LYS A 90 -1.75 20.43 2.83
CA LYS A 90 -2.83 21.19 2.21
C LYS A 90 -2.56 21.44 0.71
N LYS A 91 -1.33 21.82 0.35
CA LYS A 91 -0.93 21.96 -1.06
C LYS A 91 -1.00 20.64 -1.85
N ALA A 92 -0.64 19.51 -1.24
CA ALA A 92 -0.73 18.21 -1.88
C ALA A 92 -2.19 17.85 -2.21
N VAL A 93 -3.09 18.04 -1.25
CA VAL A 93 -4.55 17.82 -1.42
C VAL A 93 -5.14 18.77 -2.47
N LEU A 94 -4.78 20.07 -2.47
CA LEU A 94 -5.24 21.00 -3.52
C LEU A 94 -4.86 20.57 -4.93
N LYS A 95 -3.70 19.90 -5.08
CA LYS A 95 -3.23 19.41 -6.39
C LYS A 95 -3.90 18.10 -6.78
N ASN A 96 -4.19 17.22 -5.83
CA ASN A 96 -4.91 15.96 -6.04
C ASN A 96 -5.84 15.63 -4.84
N PRO A 97 -7.10 16.12 -4.86
CA PRO A 97 -7.99 16.04 -3.69
C PRO A 97 -8.62 14.67 -3.45
N LYS A 98 -8.49 13.74 -4.40
CA LYS A 98 -9.00 12.36 -4.29
C LYS A 98 -7.94 11.36 -3.83
N ASP A 99 -6.74 11.84 -3.55
CA ASP A 99 -5.64 10.98 -3.13
C ASP A 99 -5.71 10.74 -1.62
N GLU A 100 -6.11 9.53 -1.24
CA GLU A 100 -6.27 9.13 0.17
C GLU A 100 -5.00 9.34 0.99
N LEU A 101 -3.81 9.18 0.39
CA LEU A 101 -2.53 9.35 1.06
C LEU A 101 -2.31 10.82 1.44
N TYR A 102 -2.67 11.75 0.56
CA TYR A 102 -2.50 13.18 0.80
C TYR A 102 -3.51 13.70 1.80
N LEU A 103 -4.75 13.19 1.72
CA LEU A 103 -5.78 13.45 2.71
C LEU A 103 -5.34 12.99 4.09
N ASP A 104 -4.82 11.77 4.22
CA ASP A 104 -4.36 11.26 5.51
C ASP A 104 -3.23 12.10 6.13
N MET A 105 -2.24 12.52 5.35
CA MET A 105 -1.17 13.40 5.85
C MET A 105 -1.72 14.75 6.33
N LEU A 106 -2.67 15.35 5.61
CA LEU A 106 -3.32 16.58 6.05
C LEU A 106 -4.08 16.38 7.36
N ARG A 107 -4.78 15.24 7.51
CA ARG A 107 -5.48 14.88 8.75
C ARG A 107 -4.51 14.72 9.92
N GLN A 108 -3.42 13.99 9.74
CA GLN A 108 -2.41 13.81 10.79
C GLN A 108 -1.84 15.16 11.25
N ALA A 109 -1.50 16.05 10.32
CA ALA A 109 -1.02 17.38 10.66
C ALA A 109 -2.11 18.23 11.36
N ALA A 110 -3.36 18.15 10.92
CA ALA A 110 -4.48 18.85 11.54
C ALA A 110 -4.76 18.37 12.98
N ILE A 111 -4.65 17.06 13.25
CA ILE A 111 -4.79 16.49 14.59
C ILE A 111 -3.73 17.04 15.55
N GLU A 112 -2.48 17.14 15.07
CA GLU A 112 -1.39 17.71 15.87
C GLU A 112 -1.55 19.21 16.12
N LEU A 113 -2.14 19.95 15.17
CA LEU A 113 -2.48 21.38 15.32
C LEU A 113 -3.80 21.63 16.08
N GLN A 114 -4.58 20.59 16.34
CA GLN A 114 -5.97 20.69 16.83
C GLN A 114 -6.88 21.53 15.93
N ASP A 115 -6.64 21.50 14.62
CA ASP A 115 -7.46 22.19 13.61
C ASP A 115 -8.67 21.33 13.21
N THR A 116 -9.86 21.72 13.66
CA THR A 116 -11.11 21.03 13.34
C THR A 116 -11.69 21.40 11.98
N GLU A 117 -11.15 22.42 11.30
CA GLU A 117 -11.72 22.98 10.06
C GLU A 117 -10.90 22.64 8.81
N ALA A 118 -9.74 22.00 8.97
CA ALA A 118 -8.74 21.72 7.93
C ALA A 118 -9.26 21.15 6.60
N LEU A 119 -10.43 20.49 6.61
CA LEU A 119 -11.01 19.77 5.48
C LEU A 119 -12.42 20.26 5.08
N GLN A 120 -13.04 21.19 5.82
CA GLN A 120 -14.45 21.54 5.60
C GLN A 120 -14.69 22.57 4.48
N ASN A 121 -13.73 23.47 4.23
CA ASN A 121 -13.97 24.64 3.36
C ASN A 121 -13.35 24.52 1.97
N ASP A 122 -12.22 23.82 1.84
CA ASP A 122 -11.41 23.88 0.62
C ASP A 122 -11.61 22.68 -0.33
N TYR A 123 -12.33 21.62 0.10
CA TYR A 123 -12.39 20.35 -0.62
C TYR A 123 -13.79 19.73 -0.61
N PRO A 124 -14.69 20.11 -1.54
CA PRO A 124 -16.02 19.53 -1.60
C PRO A 124 -15.96 18.04 -1.99
N GLY A 125 -16.76 17.21 -1.31
CA GLY A 125 -16.90 15.78 -1.62
C GLY A 125 -17.19 14.94 -0.38
N GLU A 126 -17.94 13.85 -0.55
CA GLU A 126 -18.30 12.93 0.55
C GLU A 126 -17.05 12.38 1.25
N GLU A 127 -16.03 11.97 0.50
CA GLU A 127 -14.75 11.48 1.05
C GLU A 127 -14.07 12.49 1.99
N ASN A 128 -14.13 13.78 1.66
CA ASN A 128 -13.55 14.86 2.47
C ASN A 128 -14.39 15.15 3.72
N GLU A 129 -15.71 15.05 3.60
CA GLU A 129 -16.64 15.17 4.74
C GLU A 129 -16.37 14.06 5.77
N ILE A 130 -16.22 12.82 5.29
CA ILE A 130 -15.86 11.67 6.13
C ILE A 130 -14.48 11.83 6.76
N ALA A 131 -13.48 12.21 5.96
CA ALA A 131 -12.12 12.49 6.43
C ALA A 131 -12.11 13.60 7.50
N SER A 132 -12.90 14.65 7.31
CA SER A 132 -13.06 15.74 8.28
C SER A 132 -13.67 15.24 9.59
N SER A 133 -14.75 14.47 9.54
CA SER A 133 -15.39 13.90 10.73
C SER A 133 -14.46 12.98 11.51
N PHE A 134 -13.68 12.11 10.84
CA PHE A 134 -12.69 11.30 11.55
C PHE A 134 -11.57 12.14 12.19
N THR A 135 -11.17 13.26 11.57
CA THR A 135 -10.17 14.18 12.14
C THR A 135 -10.70 14.87 13.40
N LYS A 136 -11.92 15.42 13.31
CA LYS A 136 -12.61 16.03 14.45
C LYS A 136 -12.80 15.04 15.58
N LEU A 137 -13.23 13.82 15.25
CA LEU A 137 -13.36 12.74 16.21
C LEU A 137 -12.06 12.50 16.97
N SER A 138 -10.92 12.35 16.27
CA SER A 138 -9.61 12.17 16.90
C SER A 138 -9.22 13.34 17.81
N ILE A 139 -9.49 14.58 17.38
CA ILE A 139 -9.21 15.80 18.18
C ILE A 139 -10.09 15.81 19.44
N TYR A 140 -11.40 15.57 19.30
CA TYR A 140 -12.34 15.57 20.43
C TYR A 140 -12.04 14.45 21.41
N CYS A 141 -11.68 13.26 20.93
CA CYS A 141 -11.23 12.17 21.79
C CYS A 141 -9.95 12.52 22.56
N LYS A 142 -8.94 13.11 21.90
CA LYS A 142 -7.69 13.55 22.54
C LYS A 142 -7.94 14.61 23.63
N ASN A 143 -8.95 15.45 23.43
CA ASN A 143 -9.34 16.52 24.36
C ASN A 143 -10.42 16.11 25.38
N ASN A 144 -10.81 14.84 25.46
CA ASN A 144 -11.91 14.35 26.31
C ASN A 144 -13.24 15.09 26.11
N ASN A 145 -13.49 15.62 24.91
CA ASN A 145 -14.73 16.32 24.56
C ASN A 145 -15.77 15.31 24.06
N GLU A 146 -16.31 14.52 24.99
CA GLU A 146 -17.25 13.44 24.71
C GLU A 146 -18.47 13.91 23.91
N LYS A 147 -19.05 15.06 24.27
CA LYS A 147 -20.25 15.60 23.61
C LYS A 147 -20.03 15.83 22.11
N SER A 148 -18.87 16.37 21.74
CA SER A 148 -18.55 16.65 20.33
C SER A 148 -18.11 15.39 19.60
N ALA A 149 -17.35 14.52 20.27
CA ALA A 149 -16.99 13.21 19.73
C ALA A 149 -18.21 12.34 19.41
N LEU A 150 -19.23 12.38 20.27
CA LEU A 150 -20.48 11.64 20.09
C LEU A 150 -21.21 12.02 18.80
N LEU A 151 -21.28 13.32 18.48
CA LEU A 151 -21.88 13.82 17.24
C LEU A 151 -21.14 13.30 16.00
N GLU A 152 -19.81 13.29 16.03
CA GLU A 152 -19.00 12.76 14.93
C GLU A 152 -19.16 11.23 14.80
N PHE A 153 -19.26 10.51 15.93
CA PHE A 153 -19.58 9.07 15.91
C PHE A 153 -20.94 8.80 15.27
N GLU A 154 -21.99 9.50 15.69
CA GLU A 154 -23.34 9.35 15.12
C GLU A 154 -23.34 9.61 13.61
N PHE A 155 -22.67 10.68 13.19
CA PHE A 155 -22.50 11.02 11.79
C PHE A 155 -21.83 9.87 11.00
N LEU A 156 -20.70 9.35 11.48
CA LEU A 156 -19.95 8.28 10.79
C LEU A 156 -20.68 6.93 10.84
N ILE A 157 -21.41 6.64 11.93
CA ILE A 157 -22.25 5.43 12.07
C ILE A 157 -23.41 5.46 11.07
N SER A 158 -24.11 6.60 10.95
CA SER A 158 -25.24 6.74 10.05
C SER A 158 -24.88 6.43 8.59
N ARG A 159 -23.65 6.77 8.19
CA ARG A 159 -23.07 6.50 6.86
C ARG A 159 -22.34 5.15 6.76
N GLY A 160 -22.21 4.42 7.86
CA GLY A 160 -21.65 3.06 7.88
C GLY A 160 -20.12 2.98 7.89
N TYR A 161 -19.42 4.05 8.28
CA TYR A 161 -17.96 4.09 8.37
C TYR A 161 -17.42 3.61 9.72
N ILE A 162 -18.25 3.59 10.77
CA ILE A 162 -17.90 3.00 12.07
C ILE A 162 -18.58 1.63 12.19
N THR A 163 -17.76 0.60 12.35
CA THR A 163 -18.18 -0.78 12.65
C THR A 163 -18.02 -1.06 14.14
N LYS A 164 -18.54 -2.19 14.63
CA LYS A 164 -18.34 -2.58 16.05
C LYS A 164 -16.86 -2.73 16.39
N GLU A 165 -16.07 -3.25 15.45
CA GLU A 165 -14.63 -3.40 15.62
C GLU A 165 -13.94 -2.04 15.74
N ILE A 166 -14.29 -1.07 14.88
CA ILE A 166 -13.72 0.28 14.95
C ILE A 166 -14.16 0.96 16.24
N LEU A 167 -15.42 0.84 16.64
CA LEU A 167 -15.94 1.45 17.86
C LEU A 167 -15.18 1.00 19.12
N HIS A 168 -14.78 -0.28 19.16
CA HIS A 168 -14.03 -0.87 20.27
C HIS A 168 -12.50 -0.86 20.05
N SER A 169 -12.01 -0.14 19.05
CA SER A 169 -10.57 -0.06 18.81
C SER A 169 -9.86 0.77 19.89
N PRO A 170 -8.58 0.47 20.22
CA PRO A 170 -7.86 1.15 21.31
C PRO A 170 -7.79 2.68 21.16
N GLN A 171 -7.87 3.18 19.93
CA GLN A 171 -7.86 4.62 19.63
C GLN A 171 -9.13 5.35 20.11
N TYR A 172 -10.23 4.62 20.35
CA TYR A 172 -11.54 5.16 20.73
C TYR A 172 -12.09 4.59 22.04
N GLU A 173 -11.49 3.53 22.58
CA GLU A 173 -11.94 2.80 23.77
C GLU A 173 -12.17 3.71 25.00
N ASN A 174 -11.39 4.79 25.11
CA ASN A 174 -11.48 5.77 26.21
C ASN A 174 -12.15 7.09 25.80
N CYS A 175 -12.64 7.21 24.56
CA CYS A 175 -13.19 8.47 24.05
C CYS A 175 -14.63 8.74 24.53
N LEU A 176 -15.41 7.68 24.75
CA LEU A 176 -16.81 7.77 25.14
C LEU A 176 -17.06 7.06 26.46
N SER A 177 -18.00 7.58 27.26
CA SER A 177 -18.49 6.86 28.43
C SER A 177 -19.22 5.58 28.03
N LYS A 178 -19.35 4.65 28.99
CA LYS A 178 -20.11 3.39 28.79
C LYS A 178 -21.55 3.65 28.37
N ASP A 179 -22.15 4.74 28.82
CA ASP A 179 -23.54 5.07 28.49
C ASP A 179 -23.66 5.62 27.07
N SER A 180 -22.77 6.52 26.65
CA SER A 180 -22.68 6.98 25.26
C SER A 180 -22.40 5.83 24.28
N LEU A 181 -21.51 4.89 24.65
CA LEU A 181 -21.25 3.70 23.84
C LEU A 181 -22.49 2.84 23.66
N LYS A 182 -23.26 2.58 24.72
CA LYS A 182 -24.54 1.87 24.62
C LYS A 182 -25.51 2.60 23.69
N MET A 183 -25.57 3.93 23.79
CA MET A 183 -26.44 4.76 22.97
C MET A 183 -26.11 4.69 21.48
N ILE A 184 -24.86 4.52 21.07
CA ILE A 184 -24.55 4.45 19.63
C ILE A 184 -24.41 3.01 19.12
N SER A 185 -24.08 2.05 19.98
CA SER A 185 -23.81 0.64 19.63
C SER A 185 -24.95 -0.07 18.90
N HIS A 186 -26.20 0.32 19.15
CA HIS A 186 -27.37 -0.28 18.50
C HIS A 186 -27.53 0.16 17.03
N ASN A 187 -27.00 1.33 16.67
CA ASN A 187 -27.02 1.86 15.31
C ASN A 187 -25.82 1.40 14.47
N VAL A 188 -24.81 0.83 15.11
CA VAL A 188 -23.62 0.28 14.45
C VAL A 188 -24.00 -0.98 13.68
N LYS A 189 -24.06 -0.85 12.35
CA LYS A 189 -24.24 -1.99 11.46
C LYS A 189 -23.00 -2.88 11.53
N ASN A 190 -23.20 -4.20 11.47
CA ASN A 190 -22.09 -5.11 11.18
C ASN A 190 -21.48 -4.71 9.84
N ALA A 191 -20.14 -4.71 9.74
CA ALA A 191 -19.43 -4.32 8.54
C ALA A 191 -19.99 -5.09 7.33
N LYS A 192 -20.65 -4.39 6.39
CA LYS A 192 -21.12 -5.00 5.13
C LYS A 192 -19.96 -5.58 4.32
N ILE A 193 -18.75 -5.03 4.53
CA ILE A 193 -17.54 -5.36 3.80
C ILE A 193 -16.44 -5.59 4.83
N ASN A 194 -15.87 -6.79 4.85
CA ASN A 194 -14.61 -7.03 5.53
C ASN A 194 -13.52 -6.37 4.67
N TYR A 195 -13.07 -5.18 5.06
CA TYR A 195 -12.09 -4.39 4.31
C TYR A 195 -10.77 -5.13 4.10
N LYS A 196 -10.35 -6.01 5.03
CA LYS A 196 -9.21 -6.90 4.81
C LYS A 196 -9.45 -7.81 3.59
N ASN A 197 -10.62 -8.44 3.51
CA ASN A 197 -10.97 -9.31 2.38
C ASN A 197 -11.17 -8.53 1.07
N PHE A 198 -11.74 -7.32 1.13
CA PHE A 198 -11.89 -6.46 -0.04
C PHE A 198 -10.53 -5.99 -0.57
N PHE A 199 -9.67 -5.48 0.30
CA PHE A 199 -8.31 -5.05 -0.04
C PHE A 199 -7.47 -6.21 -0.58
N LEU A 200 -7.55 -7.40 0.05
CA LEU A 200 -6.89 -8.59 -0.44
C LEU A 200 -7.42 -9.02 -1.81
N LYS A 201 -8.74 -8.88 -2.05
CA LYS A 201 -9.35 -9.15 -3.35
C LYS A 201 -8.94 -8.13 -4.41
N GLU A 202 -8.92 -6.85 -4.08
CA GLU A 202 -8.50 -5.78 -4.98
C GLU A 202 -7.01 -5.88 -5.33
N LYS A 203 -6.14 -6.13 -4.34
CA LYS A 203 -4.72 -6.41 -4.57
C LYS A 203 -4.49 -7.71 -5.33
N LYS A 204 -5.32 -8.73 -5.09
CA LYS A 204 -5.30 -9.97 -5.88
C LYS A 204 -5.64 -9.67 -7.34
N ASP A 205 -6.72 -8.94 -7.60
CA ASP A 205 -7.25 -8.70 -8.94
C ASP A 205 -6.37 -7.71 -9.73
N SER A 206 -5.75 -6.73 -9.06
CA SER A 206 -4.84 -5.73 -9.66
C SER A 206 -3.39 -6.19 -9.85
N HIS A 207 -2.98 -7.31 -9.26
CA HIS A 207 -1.59 -7.80 -9.41
C HIS A 207 -1.33 -8.24 -10.85
N GLU A 208 -0.19 -7.83 -11.42
CA GLU A 208 0.14 -8.08 -12.84
C GLU A 208 0.08 -9.57 -13.22
N PHE A 209 0.53 -10.46 -12.32
CA PHE A 209 0.46 -11.92 -12.50
C PHE A 209 -0.90 -12.57 -12.16
N SER A 210 -1.89 -11.81 -11.68
CA SER A 210 -3.22 -12.33 -11.32
C SER A 210 -3.96 -13.08 -12.43
N PRO A 211 -3.76 -12.81 -13.74
CA PRO A 211 -4.42 -13.57 -14.79
C PRO A 211 -3.90 -15.01 -14.92
N VAL A 212 -2.64 -15.26 -14.57
CA VAL A 212 -1.94 -16.55 -14.84
C VAL A 212 -1.52 -17.28 -13.56
N TRP A 213 -1.43 -16.59 -12.42
CA TRP A 213 -0.98 -17.11 -11.13
C TRP A 213 -1.90 -16.66 -9.98
N ASP A 214 -2.10 -17.50 -8.97
CA ASP A 214 -2.80 -17.11 -7.74
C ASP A 214 -1.85 -16.39 -6.78
N THR A 215 -2.06 -15.08 -6.63
CA THR A 215 -1.18 -14.16 -5.87
C THR A 215 -1.52 -14.07 -4.38
N VAL A 216 -2.65 -14.69 -3.97
CA VAL A 216 -3.21 -14.58 -2.61
C VAL A 216 -2.26 -15.11 -1.54
N SER A 217 -1.52 -16.20 -1.82
CA SER A 217 -0.61 -16.80 -0.85
C SER A 217 0.60 -15.92 -0.50
N TYR A 218 0.91 -14.92 -1.34
CA TYR A 218 1.97 -13.94 -1.10
C TYR A 218 1.48 -12.71 -0.32
N LEU A 219 0.18 -12.44 -0.32
CA LEU A 219 -0.40 -11.21 0.24
C LEU A 219 -0.84 -11.37 1.71
N ASP A 220 -1.10 -12.60 2.19
CA ASP A 220 -1.39 -12.86 3.60
C ASP A 220 -0.25 -13.67 4.24
N THR A 221 0.73 -12.97 4.80
CA THR A 221 1.84 -13.55 5.57
C THR A 221 1.44 -13.92 7.00
N THR A 222 0.23 -13.59 7.42
CA THR A 222 -0.19 -13.62 8.84
C THR A 222 -1.13 -14.77 9.19
N GLN A 223 -1.83 -15.37 8.21
CA GLN A 223 -2.70 -16.53 8.46
C GLN A 223 -2.55 -17.64 7.39
N PRO A 224 -1.68 -18.64 7.61
CA PRO A 224 -1.49 -19.76 6.67
C PRO A 224 -2.71 -20.70 6.53
N ASN A 225 -3.71 -20.59 7.42
CA ASN A 225 -4.83 -21.52 7.52
C ASN A 225 -6.10 -21.12 6.74
N LEU A 226 -6.11 -19.95 6.07
CA LEU A 226 -7.19 -19.51 5.17
C LEU A 226 -6.78 -19.64 3.69
N ARG A 227 -5.91 -20.60 3.35
CA ARG A 227 -5.54 -20.86 1.96
C ARG A 227 -6.73 -21.53 1.27
N GLU A 228 -7.58 -20.71 0.63
CA GLU A 228 -8.46 -21.21 -0.43
C GLU A 228 -7.63 -22.12 -1.36
N PRO A 229 -8.17 -23.25 -1.82
CA PRO A 229 -7.45 -24.11 -2.74
C PRO A 229 -7.06 -23.30 -3.99
N PRO A 230 -5.85 -23.52 -4.55
CA PRO A 230 -5.41 -22.81 -5.75
C PRO A 230 -6.44 -23.04 -6.86
N LYS A 231 -6.88 -21.94 -7.47
CA LYS A 231 -7.89 -21.95 -8.54
C LYS A 231 -7.22 -22.14 -9.90
N LYS A 232 -5.97 -21.71 -10.05
CA LYS A 232 -5.20 -21.87 -11.28
C LYS A 232 -4.34 -23.13 -11.26
N ASN A 233 -4.40 -23.89 -12.36
CA ASN A 233 -3.61 -25.11 -12.55
C ASN A 233 -2.12 -24.84 -12.36
N LEU A 234 -1.61 -23.75 -12.94
CA LEU A 234 -0.20 -23.38 -12.84
C LEU A 234 0.25 -23.24 -11.36
N THR A 235 -0.54 -22.57 -10.53
CA THR A 235 -0.24 -22.43 -9.09
C THR A 235 -0.42 -23.75 -8.34
N LYS A 236 -1.45 -24.55 -8.70
CA LYS A 236 -1.69 -25.87 -8.13
C LYS A 236 -0.51 -26.83 -8.35
N HIS A 237 -0.01 -26.92 -9.58
CA HIS A 237 1.13 -27.79 -9.91
C HIS A 237 2.39 -27.36 -9.16
N TRP A 238 2.65 -26.05 -9.06
CA TRP A 238 3.79 -25.53 -8.30
C TRP A 238 3.71 -25.82 -6.79
N LEU A 239 2.53 -25.63 -6.18
CA LEU A 239 2.34 -25.92 -4.77
C LEU A 239 2.46 -27.41 -4.47
N ASN A 240 1.92 -28.26 -5.34
CA ASN A 240 2.06 -29.71 -5.22
C ASN A 240 3.51 -30.14 -5.37
N PHE A 241 4.26 -29.58 -6.32
CA PHE A 241 5.70 -29.83 -6.47
C PHE A 241 6.46 -29.51 -5.17
N ARG A 242 6.26 -28.32 -4.60
CA ARG A 242 6.90 -27.94 -3.33
C ARG A 242 6.49 -28.84 -2.17
N LYS A 243 5.20 -29.19 -2.08
CA LYS A 243 4.68 -30.09 -1.04
C LYS A 243 5.31 -31.48 -1.15
N SER A 244 5.39 -32.03 -2.37
CA SER A 244 6.01 -33.33 -2.62
C SER A 244 7.50 -33.35 -2.28
N ILE A 245 8.22 -32.25 -2.53
CA ILE A 245 9.61 -32.09 -2.06
C ILE A 245 9.68 -32.11 -0.53
N SER A 246 8.83 -31.34 0.15
CA SER A 246 8.78 -31.30 1.62
C SER A 246 8.39 -32.65 2.25
N SER A 247 7.63 -33.47 1.53
CA SER A 247 7.24 -34.82 1.95
C SER A 247 8.19 -35.92 1.42
N GLU A 248 9.32 -35.55 0.81
CA GLU A 248 10.33 -36.45 0.21
C GLU A 248 9.79 -37.42 -0.86
N ASP A 249 8.62 -37.12 -1.44
CA ASP A 249 8.01 -37.87 -2.54
C ASP A 249 8.53 -37.34 -3.90
N TYR A 250 9.71 -37.82 -4.28
CA TYR A 250 10.40 -37.34 -5.48
C TYR A 250 9.74 -37.77 -6.80
N THR A 251 8.98 -38.86 -6.79
CA THR A 251 8.24 -39.34 -7.97
C THR A 251 7.12 -38.36 -8.30
N THR A 252 6.26 -38.06 -7.32
CA THR A 252 5.18 -37.08 -7.48
C THR A 252 5.73 -35.68 -7.73
N ALA A 253 6.86 -35.31 -7.11
CA ALA A 253 7.52 -34.02 -7.38
C ALA A 253 7.96 -33.91 -8.85
N LYS A 254 8.54 -34.96 -9.44
CA LYS A 254 8.95 -34.97 -10.85
C LYS A 254 7.75 -34.81 -11.78
N GLU A 255 6.65 -35.53 -11.52
CA GLU A 255 5.44 -35.46 -12.33
C GLU A 255 4.76 -34.10 -12.24
N THR A 256 4.61 -33.56 -11.03
CA THR A 256 3.99 -32.25 -10.82
C THR A 256 4.81 -31.10 -11.41
N LEU A 257 6.15 -31.21 -11.43
CA LEU A 257 7.02 -30.25 -12.12
C LEU A 257 6.88 -30.32 -13.65
N LYS A 258 6.69 -31.51 -14.23
CA LYS A 258 6.39 -31.64 -15.67
C LYS A 258 5.08 -30.95 -16.03
N LEU A 259 4.01 -31.27 -15.29
CA LEU A 259 2.70 -30.64 -15.48
C LEU A 259 2.77 -29.11 -15.34
N PHE A 260 3.62 -28.62 -14.43
CA PHE A 260 3.88 -27.19 -14.27
C PHE A 260 4.46 -26.56 -15.55
N PHE A 261 5.52 -27.13 -16.13
CA PHE A 261 6.11 -26.60 -17.35
C PHE A 261 5.23 -26.81 -18.58
N GLU A 262 4.45 -27.89 -18.66
CA GLU A 262 3.45 -28.09 -19.70
C GLU A 262 2.38 -27.01 -19.68
N GLU A 263 1.89 -26.62 -18.49
CA GLU A 263 0.91 -25.55 -18.34
C GLU A 263 1.49 -24.19 -18.78
N ILE A 264 2.79 -23.95 -18.53
CA ILE A 264 3.50 -22.77 -19.05
C ILE A 264 3.54 -22.79 -20.58
N GLN A 265 3.93 -23.91 -21.20
CA GLN A 265 4.01 -24.00 -22.66
C GLN A 265 2.63 -23.84 -23.31
N ASN A 266 1.60 -24.45 -22.72
CA ASN A 266 0.21 -24.28 -23.14
C ASN A 266 -0.21 -22.80 -23.06
N GLY A 267 0.13 -22.11 -21.97
CA GLY A 267 -0.13 -20.68 -21.81
C GLY A 267 0.59 -19.82 -22.85
N LEU A 268 1.85 -20.13 -23.16
CA LEU A 268 2.64 -19.41 -24.18
C LEU A 268 2.06 -19.50 -25.59
N VAL A 269 1.35 -20.59 -25.90
CA VAL A 269 0.71 -20.83 -27.19
C VAL A 269 -0.71 -20.25 -27.23
N LYS A 270 -1.50 -20.50 -26.17
CA LYS A 270 -2.95 -20.21 -26.15
C LYS A 270 -3.28 -18.80 -25.66
N ASP A 271 -2.51 -18.24 -24.73
CA ASP A 271 -2.76 -16.92 -24.14
C ASP A 271 -1.78 -15.87 -24.68
N LYS A 272 -2.10 -15.36 -25.87
CA LYS A 272 -1.28 -14.33 -26.54
C LYS A 272 -1.19 -13.02 -25.73
N LYS A 273 -2.21 -12.70 -24.92
CA LYS A 273 -2.29 -11.46 -24.14
C LYS A 273 -1.30 -11.47 -22.98
N HIS A 274 -1.18 -12.61 -22.29
CA HIS A 274 -0.34 -12.74 -21.09
C HIS A 274 0.94 -13.55 -21.32
N LYS A 275 1.33 -13.77 -22.58
CA LYS A 275 2.54 -14.53 -22.96
C LYS A 275 3.80 -14.09 -22.22
N HIS A 276 3.99 -12.79 -22.03
CA HIS A 276 5.13 -12.24 -21.29
C HIS A 276 5.17 -12.69 -19.82
N LEU A 277 4.01 -12.87 -19.17
CA LEU A 277 3.91 -13.36 -17.79
C LEU A 277 4.32 -14.82 -17.70
N TYR A 278 3.89 -15.66 -18.65
CA TYR A 278 4.33 -17.05 -18.72
C TYR A 278 5.85 -17.18 -18.95
N HIS A 279 6.45 -16.31 -19.79
CA HIS A 279 7.91 -16.24 -19.93
C HIS A 279 8.60 -15.86 -18.62
N SER A 280 8.07 -14.86 -17.90
CA SER A 280 8.61 -14.43 -16.61
C SER A 280 8.52 -15.53 -15.55
N ILE A 281 7.39 -16.25 -15.45
CA ILE A 281 7.22 -17.38 -14.53
C ILE A 281 8.19 -18.51 -14.89
N ASN A 282 8.33 -18.86 -16.18
CA ASN A 282 9.25 -19.90 -16.63
C ASN A 282 10.70 -19.58 -16.20
N LYS A 283 11.15 -18.35 -16.45
CA LYS A 283 12.50 -17.91 -16.09
C LYS A 283 12.70 -17.92 -14.57
N ALA A 284 11.74 -17.39 -13.81
CA ALA A 284 11.82 -17.35 -12.36
C ALA A 284 11.84 -18.75 -11.73
N ALA A 285 10.98 -19.66 -12.19
CA ALA A 285 10.92 -21.02 -11.68
C ALA A 285 12.22 -21.79 -11.93
N ARG A 286 12.81 -21.67 -13.13
CA ARG A 286 14.10 -22.31 -13.46
C ARG A 286 15.24 -21.78 -12.60
N LEU A 287 15.36 -20.45 -12.49
CA LEU A 287 16.38 -19.83 -11.65
C LEU A 287 16.25 -20.27 -10.19
N LEU A 288 15.03 -20.30 -9.67
CA LEU A 288 14.78 -20.71 -8.29
C LEU A 288 15.20 -22.18 -8.05
N ILE A 289 14.82 -23.09 -8.95
CA ILE A 289 15.20 -24.51 -8.85
C ILE A 289 16.72 -24.69 -8.95
N GLU A 290 17.39 -23.94 -9.83
CA GLU A 290 18.84 -24.02 -10.01
C GLU A 290 19.64 -23.50 -8.82
N GLN A 291 19.16 -22.41 -8.19
CA GLN A 291 19.93 -21.66 -7.19
C GLN A 291 19.62 -22.05 -5.76
N ASP A 292 18.37 -22.38 -5.44
CA ASP A 292 17.95 -22.66 -4.06
C ASP A 292 18.26 -24.12 -3.67
N LYS A 293 18.90 -24.28 -2.50
CA LYS A 293 19.26 -25.59 -1.94
C LYS A 293 18.04 -26.49 -1.71
N PHE A 294 16.87 -25.90 -1.46
CA PHE A 294 15.62 -26.64 -1.30
C PHE A 294 15.29 -27.54 -2.50
N PHE A 295 15.73 -27.15 -3.71
CA PHE A 295 15.44 -27.88 -4.96
C PHE A 295 16.63 -28.67 -5.50
N GLU A 296 17.66 -28.95 -4.69
CA GLU A 296 18.94 -29.52 -5.16
C GLU A 296 18.80 -30.79 -6.02
N LYS A 297 17.87 -31.69 -5.66
CA LYS A 297 17.60 -32.94 -6.39
C LYS A 297 16.96 -32.74 -7.78
N PHE A 298 16.49 -31.53 -8.09
CA PHE A 298 15.76 -31.21 -9.33
C PHE A 298 16.52 -30.24 -10.25
N LYS A 299 17.72 -29.78 -9.86
CA LYS A 299 18.55 -28.82 -10.63
C LYS A 299 18.84 -29.25 -12.07
N ASN A 300 19.00 -30.54 -12.31
CA ASN A 300 19.29 -31.06 -13.65
C ASN A 300 18.02 -31.30 -14.46
N LEU A 301 16.88 -31.50 -13.79
CA LEU A 301 15.61 -31.78 -14.45
C LEU A 301 15.05 -30.54 -15.17
N THR A 302 15.38 -29.33 -14.69
CA THR A 302 15.05 -28.08 -15.39
C THR A 302 15.86 -27.84 -16.65
N LYS A 303 16.86 -28.67 -16.97
CA LYS A 303 17.57 -28.61 -18.26
C LYS A 303 16.96 -29.56 -19.30
N GLU A 304 16.19 -30.54 -18.84
CA GLU A 304 15.54 -31.57 -19.67
C GLU A 304 14.09 -31.21 -20.03
N LEU A 305 13.45 -30.35 -19.24
CA LEU A 305 12.09 -29.82 -19.40
C LEU A 305 12.12 -28.37 -19.85
#